data_AF-A0A7W1D9L5-F1
#
_entry.id   AF-A0A7W1D9L5-F1
#
_cell.length_a   1.000
_cell.length_b   1.000
_cell.length_c   1.000
_cell.angle_alpha   90.00
_cell.angle_beta   90.00
_cell.angle_gamma   90.00
#
_symmetry.space_group_name_H-M   'P 1'
#
loop_
_entity.id
_entity.type
_entity.pdbx_description
1 polymer ?
#
loop_
_entity_poly.entity_id
_entity_poly.type
_entity_poly.pdbx_seq_one_letter_code
_entity_poly.pdbx_strand_id
1 'polypeptide(L)' 'MQTRFTDVLEAVEELPTDEKEMLIDILQNRLKDLRRKELKAAVEKSKKDFADGKCQPMTVDEIMREVSS' A
#
# COMPACT_ATOMS: atom_id res chain seq x y z
N MET A 1 -15.86 17.84 -4.27
CA MET A 1 -16.95 16.89 -4.56
C MET A 1 -16.50 15.53 -4.08
N GLN A 2 -17.29 14.86 -3.24
CA GLN A 2 -17.04 13.48 -2.85
C GLN A 2 -17.87 12.60 -3.77
N THR A 3 -17.23 11.96 -4.76
CA THR A 3 -17.88 10.96 -5.60
C THR A 3 -18.06 9.70 -4.78
N ARG A 4 -19.27 9.14 -4.71
CA ARG A 4 -19.50 7.89 -3.97
C ARG A 4 -18.97 6.73 -4.81
N PHE A 5 -18.54 5.66 -4.16
CA PHE A 5 -18.03 4.48 -4.84
C PHE A 5 -19.06 3.88 -5.81
N THR A 6 -20.35 3.90 -5.44
CA THR A 6 -21.46 3.45 -6.30
C THR A 6 -21.53 4.24 -7.60
N ASP A 7 -21.39 5.57 -7.53
CA ASP A 7 -21.47 6.44 -8.71
C ASP A 7 -20.29 6.16 -9.68
N VAL A 8 -19.14 5.75 -9.15
CA VAL A 8 -17.98 5.31 -9.95
C VAL A 8 -18.24 3.96 -10.62
N LEU A 9 -18.86 3.00 -9.91
CA LEU A 9 -19.19 1.70 -10.49
C LEU A 9 -20.19 1.85 -11.63
N GLU A 10 -21.24 2.63 -11.44
CA GLU A 10 -22.25 2.92 -12.48
C GLU A 10 -21.59 3.54 -13.72
N ALA A 11 -20.72 4.55 -13.53
CA ALA A 11 -19.99 5.16 -14.64
C ALA A 11 -19.06 4.17 -15.36
N VAL A 12 -18.44 3.23 -14.64
CA VAL A 12 -17.61 2.18 -15.26
C VAL A 12 -18.49 1.19 -16.04
N GLU A 13 -19.70 0.87 -15.59
CA GLU A 13 -20.61 -0.03 -16.30
C GLU A 13 -21.03 0.52 -17.68
N GLU A 14 -21.11 1.84 -17.83
CA GLU A 14 -21.44 2.51 -19.10
C GLU A 14 -20.30 2.47 -20.14
N LEU A 15 -19.06 2.14 -19.72
CA LEU A 15 -17.92 2.10 -20.63
C LEU A 15 -17.97 0.90 -21.61
N PRO A 16 -17.48 1.07 -22.85
CA PRO A 16 -17.17 -0.06 -23.74
C PRO A 16 -16.20 -1.05 -23.09
N THR A 17 -16.25 -2.31 -23.50
CA THR A 17 -15.38 -3.37 -22.95
C THR A 17 -13.90 -3.01 -23.02
N ASP A 18 -13.43 -2.52 -24.17
CA ASP A 18 -12.02 -2.16 -24.37
C ASP A 18 -11.58 -1.03 -23.41
N GLU A 19 -12.48 -0.07 -23.12
CA GLU A 19 -12.20 1.00 -22.18
C GLU A 19 -12.20 0.51 -20.72
N LYS A 20 -13.06 -0.45 -20.38
CA LYS A 20 -13.04 -1.12 -19.07
C LYS A 20 -11.73 -1.87 -18.85
N GLU A 21 -11.27 -2.61 -19.85
CA GLU A 21 -9.99 -3.32 -19.80
C GLU A 21 -8.82 -2.36 -19.62
N MET A 22 -8.78 -1.27 -20.40
CA MET A 22 -7.77 -0.22 -20.26
C MET A 22 -7.81 0.44 -18.86
N LEU A 23 -9.00 0.70 -18.32
CA LEU A 23 -9.16 1.26 -16.98
C LEU A 23 -8.61 0.31 -15.90
N ILE A 24 -8.88 -1.00 -16.01
CA ILE A 24 -8.35 -2.01 -15.09
C ILE A 24 -6.82 -1.96 -15.08
N ASP A 25 -6.19 -1.95 -16.25
CA ASP A 25 -4.72 -1.92 -16.37
C ASP A 25 -4.12 -0.66 -15.74
N ILE A 26 -4.72 0.50 -16.00
CA ILE A 26 -4.29 1.77 -15.42
C ILE A 26 -4.40 1.75 -13.89
N LEU A 27 -5.54 1.28 -13.35
CA LEU A 27 -5.77 1.24 -11.92
C LEU A 27 -4.84 0.24 -11.23
N GLN A 28 -4.61 -0.93 -11.81
CA GLN A 28 -3.66 -1.90 -11.27
C GLN A 28 -2.25 -1.34 -11.20
N ASN A 29 -1.79 -0.64 -12.24
CA ASN A 29 -0.46 -0.02 -12.26
C ASN A 29 -0.35 1.08 -11.20
N ARG A 30 -1.35 1.95 -11.08
CA ARG A 30 -1.37 2.99 -10.05
C ARG A 30 -1.38 2.43 -8.63
N LEU A 31 -2.12 1.35 -8.39
CA LEU A 31 -2.14 0.66 -7.10
C LEU A 31 -0.79 0.04 -6.75
N LYS A 32 -0.12 -0.58 -7.73
CA LYS A 32 1.25 -1.11 -7.55
C LYS A 32 2.21 0.03 -7.18
N ASP A 33 2.12 1.18 -7.84
CA ASP A 33 2.99 2.32 -7.57
C ASP A 33 2.75 2.95 -6.18
N LEU A 34 1.48 3.05 -5.76
CA LEU A 34 1.14 3.51 -4.41
C LEU A 34 1.74 2.58 -3.34
N ARG A 35 1.54 1.27 -3.47
CA ARG A 35 2.12 0.28 -2.54
C ARG A 35 3.65 0.35 -2.50
N ARG A 36 4.31 0.53 -3.65
CA ARG A 36 5.77 0.72 -3.70
C ARG A 36 6.20 1.99 -2.96
N LYS A 37 5.45 3.09 -3.07
CA LYS A 37 5.74 4.33 -2.34
C LYS A 37 5.58 4.16 -0.84
N GLU A 38 4.51 3.50 -0.40
CA GLU A 38 4.27 3.19 1.01
C GLU A 38 5.40 2.31 1.59
N LEU A 39 5.80 1.26 0.85
CA LEU A 39 6.91 0.41 1.25
C LEU A 39 8.23 1.19 1.36
N LYS A 40 8.53 2.05 0.37
CA LYS A 40 9.72 2.91 0.44
C LYS A 40 9.68 3.83 1.66
N ALA A 41 8.54 4.46 1.93
CA ALA A 41 8.37 5.32 3.10
C ALA A 41 8.57 4.55 4.41
N ALA A 42 8.04 3.33 4.50
CA ALA A 42 8.24 2.46 5.66
C ALA A 42 9.73 2.09 5.85
N VAL A 43 10.41 1.68 4.78
CA VAL A 43 11.84 1.34 4.81
C VAL A 43 12.70 2.54 5.23
N GLU A 44 12.45 3.72 4.65
CA GLU A 44 13.22 4.92 5.01
C GLU A 44 12.95 5.36 6.45
N LYS A 45 11.72 5.21 6.94
CA LYS A 45 11.41 5.41 8.35
C LYS A 45 12.19 4.44 9.24
N SER A 46 12.18 3.15 8.93
CA SER A 46 12.92 2.14 9.70
C SER A 46 14.42 2.40 9.72
N LYS A 47 15.02 2.78 8.58
CA LYS A 47 16.44 3.16 8.51
C LYS A 47 16.75 4.37 9.37
N LYS A 48 15.89 5.38 9.33
CA LYS A 48 16.02 6.58 10.16
C LYS A 48 15.92 6.26 11.64
N ASP A 49 14.93 5.46 12.04
CA ASP A 49 14.75 5.06 13.44
C ASP A 49 15.97 4.25 13.96
N PHE A 50 16.57 3.42 13.11
CA PHE A 50 17.82 2.73 13.43
C PHE A 50 19.00 3.71 13.60
N ALA A 51 19.19 4.63 12.65
CA ALA A 51 20.26 5.63 12.71
C ALA A 51 20.11 6.59 13.91
N ASP A 52 18.87 6.94 14.26
CA ASP A 52 18.52 7.78 15.41
C ASP A 52 18.61 7.02 16.75
N GLY A 53 18.96 5.72 16.75
CA GLY A 53 19.06 4.89 17.96
C GLY A 53 17.72 4.59 18.63
N LYS A 54 16.60 4.72 17.89
CA LYS A 54 15.24 4.46 18.37
C LYS A 54 14.87 2.98 18.32
N CYS A 55 15.74 2.12 17.79
CA CYS A 55 15.59 0.68 17.86
C CYS A 55 15.95 0.17 19.25
N GLN A 56 15.07 -0.61 19.87
CA GLN A 56 15.38 -1.30 21.12
C GLN A 56 16.22 -2.55 20.81
N PRO A 57 17.35 -2.77 21.50
CA PRO A 57 18.08 -4.02 21.40
C PRO A 57 17.23 -5.14 22.00
N MET A 58 17.00 -6.20 21.22
CA MET A 58 16.26 -7.37 21.64
C MET A 58 17.03 -8.63 21.26
N THR A 59 16.94 -9.64 22.11
CA THR A 59 17.43 -10.99 21.85
C THR A 59 16.49 -11.74 20.91
N VAL A 60 17.00 -12.80 20.27
CA VAL A 60 16.20 -13.66 19.39
C VAL A 60 14.99 -14.24 20.12
N ASP A 61 15.15 -14.64 21.39
CA ASP A 61 14.06 -15.20 22.21
C ASP A 61 12.95 -14.17 22.49
N GLU A 62 13.30 -12.90 22.70
CA GLU A 62 12.33 -11.81 22.89
C GLU A 62 11.56 -11.52 21.61
N ILE A 63 12.24 -11.50 20.46
CA ILE A 63 11.61 -11.31 19.14
C ILE A 63 10.63 -12.46 18.86
N MET A 64 11.03 -13.71 19.11
CA MET A 64 10.18 -14.88 18.85
C MET A 64 8.91 -14.91 19.71
N ARG A 65 8.97 -14.37 20.95
CA ARG A 65 7.79 -14.22 21.81
C ARG A 65 6.80 -13.19 21.25
N GLU A 66 7.29 -12.11 20.67
CA GLU A 66 6.47 -11.00 20.14
C GLU A 66 5.79 -11.36 18.80
N VAL A 67 6.45 -12.15 17.95
CA VAL A 67 5.88 -12.58 16.65
C VAL A 67 4.84 -13.70 16.81
N SER A 68 4.90 -14.46 17.90
CA SER A 68 4.02 -15.61 18.16
C SER A 68 2.78 -15.26 19.01
N SER A 69 2.63 -14.00 19.41
CA SER A 69 1.51 -13.45 20.20
C SER A 69 0.50 -12.73 19.33
#